data_AF-A0A183GAT2-F1
#
_entry.id   AF-A0A183GAT2-F1
#
_cell.length_a   1.000
_cell.length_b   1.000
_cell.length_c   1.000
_cell.angle_alpha   90.00
_cell.angle_beta   90.00
_cell.angle_gamma   90.00
#
_symmetry.space_group_name_H-M   'P 1'
#
loop_
_entity.id
_entity.type
_entity.pdbx_description
1 polymer ?
#
loop_
_entity_poly.entity_id
_entity_poly.type
_entity_poly.pdbx_seq_one_letter_code
_entity_poly.pdbx_strand_id
1 'polypeptide(L)'
;MSSFYSGSQALSLALFFSGLDIAVNMFGLAWNGQYFTTDNIKHWFDLAHYKFTTNPIDFLGVAILRDCVLIGGGLAAWTSPSGFSEIAKKASNIVFAAMLVLLAFAPSKLLAFYEDDNLKLAVGDWILMIWCIFASLAIQARSLTFPSAD
;
A
#
# COMPACT_ATOMS: atom_id res chain seq x y z
N MET A 1 14.96 15.44 20.84
CA MET A 1 14.31 15.49 19.51
C MET A 1 12.81 15.61 19.72
N SER A 2 12.22 16.75 19.35
CA SER A 2 10.76 16.95 19.46
C SER A 2 10.07 16.00 18.48
N SER A 3 9.26 15.08 18.99
CA SER A 3 8.33 14.32 18.15
C SER A 3 7.46 15.32 17.38
N PHE A 4 7.61 15.38 16.06
CA PHE A 4 6.82 16.29 15.21
C PHE A 4 5.31 16.03 15.30
N TYR A 5 4.91 14.85 15.81
CA TYR A 5 3.53 14.45 16.05
C TYR A 5 3.39 13.72 17.39
N SER A 6 2.31 13.95 18.12
CA SER A 6 1.92 13.08 19.24
C SER A 6 1.49 11.69 18.73
N GLY A 7 1.58 10.66 19.57
CA GLY A 7 1.20 9.29 19.19
C GLY A 7 -0.25 9.19 18.68
N SER A 8 -1.17 9.99 19.21
CA SER A 8 -2.55 10.09 18.72
C SER A 8 -2.66 10.74 17.34
N GLN A 9 -1.87 11.78 17.06
CA GLN A 9 -1.80 12.37 15.72
C GLN A 9 -1.19 11.41 14.71
N ALA A 10 -0.15 10.66 15.08
CA ALA A 10 0.46 9.65 14.22
C ALA A 10 -0.53 8.55 13.85
N LEU A 11 -1.31 8.06 14.82
CA LEU A 11 -2.37 7.07 14.61
C LEU A 11 -3.51 7.62 13.74
N SER A 12 -3.96 8.85 14.00
CA SER A 12 -5.01 9.50 13.20
C SER A 12 -4.60 9.67 11.74
N LEU A 13 -3.35 10.09 11.51
CA LEU A 13 -2.80 10.22 10.15
C LEU A 13 -2.69 8.84 9.47
N ALA A 14 -2.25 7.82 10.20
CA ALA A 14 -2.15 6.44 9.68
C ALA A 14 -3.52 5.89 9.25
N LEU A 15 -4.56 6.08 10.07
CA LEU A 15 -5.93 5.67 9.75
C LEU A 15 -6.49 6.43 8.56
N PHE A 16 -6.25 7.74 8.47
CA PHE A 16 -6.71 8.56 7.34
C PHE A 16 -6.06 8.10 6.02
N PHE A 17 -4.73 7.92 6.01
CA PHE A 17 -4.02 7.49 4.80
C PHE A 17 -4.35 6.05 4.41
N SER A 18 -4.54 5.14 5.37
CA SER A 18 -5.02 3.78 5.07
C SER A 18 -6.44 3.77 4.50
N GLY A 19 -7.35 4.56 5.07
CA GLY A 19 -8.71 4.69 4.52
C GLY A 19 -8.69 5.23 3.08
N LEU A 20 -7.83 6.21 2.81
CA LEU A 20 -7.65 6.76 1.46
C LEU A 20 -7.03 5.70 0.52
N ASP A 21 -6.05 4.95 1.00
CA ASP A 21 -5.39 3.90 0.24
C ASP A 21 -6.36 2.80 -0.20
N ILE A 22 -7.16 2.27 0.73
CA ILE A 22 -8.23 1.32 0.42
C ILE A 22 -9.24 1.93 -0.56
N ALA A 23 -9.66 3.18 -0.36
CA ALA A 23 -10.62 3.84 -1.24
C ALA A 23 -10.11 3.97 -2.68
N VAL A 24 -8.86 4.37 -2.88
CA VAL A 24 -8.26 4.48 -4.21
C VAL A 24 -8.08 3.10 -4.85
N ASN A 25 -7.69 2.08 -4.08
CA ASN A 25 -7.58 0.71 -4.60
C ASN A 25 -8.95 0.14 -5.00
N MET A 26 -9.97 0.37 -4.18
CA MET A 26 -11.35 -0.04 -4.52
C MET A 26 -11.89 0.72 -5.74
N PHE A 27 -11.54 2.00 -5.88
CA PHE A 27 -11.89 2.80 -7.06
C PHE A 27 -11.23 2.28 -8.33
N GLY A 28 -9.94 1.92 -8.26
CA GLY A 28 -9.23 1.30 -9.38
C GLY A 28 -9.85 -0.04 -9.80
N LEU A 29 -10.21 -0.90 -8.83
CA LEU A 29 -10.88 -2.18 -9.10
C LEU A 29 -12.29 -2.04 -9.71
N ALA A 30 -13.01 -0.99 -9.35
CA ALA A 30 -14.33 -0.71 -9.91
C ALA A 30 -14.27 -0.24 -11.38
N TRP A 31 -13.10 0.25 -11.84
CA TRP A 31 -12.94 0.90 -13.13
C TRP A 31 -12.34 -0.02 -14.20
N ASN A 32 -13.18 -0.68 -14.99
CA ASN A 32 -12.76 -1.57 -16.10
C ASN A 32 -12.43 -0.80 -17.39
N GLY A 33 -11.72 0.31 -17.28
CA GLY A 33 -11.24 1.13 -18.40
C GLY A 33 -12.27 2.03 -19.09
N GLN A 34 -13.54 1.62 -19.21
CA GLN A 34 -14.60 2.43 -19.86
C GLN A 34 -15.70 2.92 -18.91
N TYR A 35 -16.06 2.12 -17.90
CA TYR A 35 -17.15 2.44 -16.98
C TYR A 35 -16.80 2.05 -15.54
N PHE A 36 -17.26 2.87 -14.59
CA PHE A 36 -17.23 2.57 -13.18
C PHE A 36 -18.44 1.68 -12.82
N THR A 37 -18.19 0.47 -12.32
CA THR A 37 -19.28 -0.37 -11.77
C THR A 37 -18.80 -1.17 -10.56
N THR A 38 -19.67 -1.24 -9.55
CA THR A 38 -19.45 -2.05 -8.34
C THR A 38 -19.53 -3.55 -8.62
N ASP A 39 -20.11 -3.96 -9.75
CA ASP A 39 -20.18 -5.38 -10.12
C ASP A 39 -18.82 -5.92 -10.54
N ASN A 40 -17.91 -5.08 -11.04
CA ASN A 40 -16.51 -5.45 -11.29
C ASN A 40 -15.80 -5.84 -10.00
N ILE A 41 -16.07 -5.13 -8.88
CA ILE A 41 -15.48 -5.48 -7.59
C ILE A 41 -15.90 -6.89 -7.20
N LYS A 42 -17.20 -7.22 -7.31
CA LYS A 42 -17.70 -8.56 -7.02
C LYS A 42 -17.06 -9.62 -7.91
N HIS A 43 -16.86 -9.30 -9.19
CA HIS A 43 -16.19 -10.18 -10.14
C HIS A 43 -14.74 -10.46 -9.74
N TRP A 44 -13.97 -9.42 -9.37
CA TRP A 44 -12.58 -9.60 -8.96
C TRP A 44 -12.43 -10.35 -7.63
N PHE A 45 -13.43 -10.24 -6.75
CA PHE A 45 -13.52 -10.99 -5.50
C PHE A 45 -14.02 -12.43 -5.67
N ASP A 46 -14.39 -12.88 -6.87
CA ASP A 46 -14.66 -14.28 -7.14
C ASP A 46 -13.36 -15.08 -7.29
N LEU A 47 -12.83 -15.50 -6.13
CA LEU A 47 -11.55 -16.19 -6.03
C LEU A 47 -11.56 -17.61 -6.61
N ALA A 48 -12.72 -18.18 -6.96
CA ALA A 48 -12.82 -19.53 -7.51
C ALA A 48 -12.11 -19.65 -8.88
N HIS A 49 -12.00 -18.54 -9.61
CA HIS A 49 -11.33 -18.45 -10.91
C HIS A 49 -10.11 -17.51 -10.89
N TYR A 50 -9.53 -17.29 -9.71
CA TYR A 50 -8.37 -16.42 -9.56
C TYR A 50 -7.19 -16.89 -10.42
N LYS A 51 -6.63 -15.94 -11.19
CA LYS A 51 -5.38 -16.12 -11.92
C LYS A 51 -4.48 -14.92 -11.67
N PHE A 52 -3.26 -15.19 -11.22
CA PHE A 52 -2.28 -14.15 -10.94
C PHE A 52 -1.98 -13.28 -12.16
N THR A 53 -1.95 -13.82 -13.38
CA THR A 53 -1.62 -13.04 -14.59
C THR A 53 -2.75 -12.14 -15.08
N THR A 54 -3.92 -12.14 -14.44
CA THR A 54 -5.10 -11.42 -14.97
C THR A 54 -5.95 -10.73 -13.90
N ASN A 55 -5.85 -11.14 -12.62
CA ASN A 55 -6.67 -10.57 -11.56
C ASN A 55 -5.95 -9.37 -10.90
N PRO A 56 -6.55 -8.16 -10.91
CA PRO A 56 -5.99 -6.96 -10.27
C PRO A 56 -6.21 -6.92 -8.75
N ILE A 57 -6.95 -7.86 -8.15
CA ILE A 57 -7.22 -7.88 -6.70
C ILE A 57 -5.94 -7.92 -5.84
N ASP A 58 -4.82 -8.39 -6.41
CA ASP A 58 -3.55 -8.42 -5.71
C ASP A 58 -3.01 -7.03 -5.37
N PHE A 59 -3.37 -5.99 -6.13
CA PHE A 59 -3.03 -4.61 -5.78
C PHE A 59 -3.71 -4.17 -4.48
N LEU A 60 -4.97 -4.58 -4.28
CA LEU A 60 -5.68 -4.36 -3.02
C LEU A 60 -5.05 -5.19 -1.89
N GLY A 61 -4.61 -6.42 -2.16
CA GLY A 61 -3.86 -7.23 -1.19
C GLY A 61 -2.57 -6.56 -0.72
N VAL A 62 -1.80 -5.97 -1.65
CA VAL A 62 -0.60 -5.18 -1.33
C VAL A 62 -0.93 -3.91 -0.56
N ALA A 63 -2.03 -3.23 -0.90
CA ALA A 63 -2.50 -2.06 -0.15
C ALA A 63 -2.83 -2.42 1.30
N ILE A 64 -3.52 -3.54 1.54
CA ILE A 64 -3.83 -4.03 2.89
C ILE A 64 -2.55 -4.34 3.68
N LEU A 65 -1.57 -5.00 3.05
CA LEU A 65 -0.29 -5.28 3.71
C LEU A 65 0.46 -4.00 4.09
N ARG A 66 0.47 -3.00 3.19
CA ARG A 66 1.04 -1.67 3.45
C ARG A 66 0.31 -0.95 4.60
N ASP A 67 -1.02 -1.02 4.62
CA ASP A 67 -1.85 -0.41 5.66
C ASP A 67 -1.61 -1.04 7.03
N CYS A 68 -1.42 -2.36 7.09
CA CYS A 68 -1.03 -3.04 8.32
C CYS A 68 0.29 -2.50 8.87
N VAL A 69 1.28 -2.23 8.01
CA VAL A 69 2.56 -1.63 8.42
C VAL A 69 2.35 -0.19 8.91
N LEU A 70 1.53 0.60 8.21
CA LEU A 70 1.27 2.00 8.55
C LEU A 70 0.49 2.16 9.87
N ILE A 71 -0.61 1.40 10.03
CA ILE A 71 -1.44 1.37 11.24
C ILE A 71 -0.64 0.76 12.39
N GLY A 72 0.12 -0.31 12.15
CA GLY A 72 1.00 -0.93 13.15
C GLY A 72 2.03 0.06 13.69
N GLY A 73 2.65 0.86 12.82
CA GLY A 73 3.54 1.95 13.22
C GLY A 73 2.83 3.04 14.03
N GLY A 74 1.62 3.44 13.62
CA GLY A 74 0.79 4.39 14.35
C GLY A 74 0.37 3.91 15.75
N LEU A 75 -0.05 2.64 15.87
CA LEU A 75 -0.42 2.01 17.14
C LEU A 75 0.77 1.87 18.09
N ALA A 76 1.94 1.49 17.57
CA ALA A 76 3.16 1.41 18.36
C ALA A 76 3.59 2.79 18.89
N ALA A 77 3.46 3.84 18.08
CA ALA A 77 3.73 5.22 18.49
C ALA A 77 2.72 5.73 19.54
N TRP A 78 1.47 5.27 19.48
CA TRP A 78 0.42 5.64 20.44
C TRP A 78 0.58 4.92 21.79
N THR A 79 0.87 3.62 21.78
CA THR A 79 0.95 2.81 23.00
C THR A 79 2.28 2.94 23.75
N SER A 80 3.39 3.30 23.08
CA SER A 80 4.71 3.41 23.73
C SER A 80 5.49 4.65 23.27
N PRO A 81 5.11 5.86 23.71
CA PRO A 81 5.74 7.11 23.28
C PRO A 81 7.25 7.22 23.60
N SER A 82 7.72 6.55 24.67
CA SER A 82 9.11 6.59 25.12
C SER A 82 9.99 5.45 24.54
N GLY A 83 9.40 4.30 24.20
CA GLY A 83 10.11 3.13 23.66
C GLY A 83 10.04 2.98 22.13
N PHE A 84 9.12 3.69 21.49
CA PHE A 84 8.89 3.62 20.04
C PHE A 84 10.15 3.95 19.23
N SER A 85 10.95 4.93 19.67
CA SER A 85 12.19 5.33 18.98
C SER A 85 13.19 4.18 18.79
N GLU A 86 13.36 3.32 19.79
CA GLU A 86 14.37 2.25 19.76
C GLU A 86 13.91 1.05 18.93
N ILE A 87 12.62 0.70 19.03
CA ILE A 87 12.00 -0.33 18.20
C ILE A 87 11.92 0.13 16.75
N ALA A 88 11.54 1.40 16.50
CA ALA A 88 11.50 1.96 15.16
C ALA A 88 12.89 1.96 14.50
N LYS A 89 13.97 2.25 15.24
CA LYS A 89 15.34 2.13 14.73
C LYS A 89 15.66 0.70 14.27
N LYS A 90 15.39 -0.31 15.10
CA LYS A 90 15.65 -1.72 14.74
C LYS A 90 14.76 -2.25 13.62
N ALA A 91 13.50 -1.86 13.61
CA ALA A 91 12.52 -2.27 12.61
C ALA A 91 12.63 -1.49 11.29
N SER A 92 13.26 -0.30 11.29
CA SER A 92 13.33 0.58 10.11
C SER A 92 13.88 -0.13 8.87
N ASN A 93 14.98 -0.88 9.01
CA ASN A 93 15.59 -1.62 7.90
C ASN A 93 14.69 -2.74 7.38
N ILE A 94 13.98 -3.44 8.27
CA ILE A 94 13.07 -4.54 7.91
C ILE A 94 11.84 -3.98 7.21
N VAL A 95 11.25 -2.92 7.77
CA VAL A 95 10.10 -2.21 7.19
C VAL A 95 10.49 -1.64 5.83
N PHE A 96 11.67 -1.01 5.72
CA PHE A 96 12.18 -0.50 4.46
C PHE A 96 12.33 -1.60 3.40
N ALA A 97 12.97 -2.73 3.76
CA ALA A 97 13.11 -3.88 2.86
C ALA A 97 11.74 -4.44 2.44
N ALA A 98 10.79 -4.60 3.38
CA ALA A 98 9.44 -5.04 3.07
C ALA A 98 8.72 -4.07 2.13
N MET A 99 8.84 -2.75 2.35
CA MET A 99 8.25 -1.74 1.49
C MET A 99 8.88 -1.69 0.10
N LEU A 100 10.17 -2.03 -0.04
CA LEU A 100 10.80 -2.21 -1.36
C LEU A 100 10.24 -3.43 -2.09
N VAL A 101 9.98 -4.54 -1.39
CA VAL A 101 9.34 -5.72 -1.99
C VAL A 101 7.92 -5.39 -2.45
N LEU A 102 7.14 -4.67 -1.65
CA LEU A 102 5.79 -4.22 -2.04
C LEU A 102 5.84 -3.23 -3.22
N LEU A 103 6.83 -2.34 -3.24
CA LEU A 103 7.05 -1.43 -4.37
C LEU A 103 7.38 -2.20 -5.66
N ALA A 104 8.25 -3.21 -5.57
CA ALA A 104 8.63 -4.04 -6.70
C ALA A 104 7.50 -4.95 -7.21
N PHE A 105 6.48 -5.21 -6.38
CA PHE A 105 5.31 -5.97 -6.77
C PHE A 105 4.53 -5.31 -7.91
N ALA A 106 4.30 -3.99 -7.84
CA ALA A 106 3.51 -3.28 -8.84
C ALA A 106 4.03 -3.40 -10.28
N PRO A 107 5.33 -3.13 -10.59
CA PRO A 107 5.87 -3.35 -11.93
C PRO A 107 5.96 -4.83 -12.31
N SER A 108 6.21 -5.73 -11.36
CA SER A 108 6.27 -7.18 -11.62
C SER A 108 4.91 -7.74 -12.03
N LYS A 109 3.84 -7.27 -11.37
CA LYS A 109 2.46 -7.65 -11.67
C LYS A 109 2.03 -7.15 -13.05
N LEU A 110 2.46 -5.94 -13.41
CA LEU A 110 2.22 -5.39 -14.75
C LEU A 110 2.91 -6.24 -15.82
N LEU A 111 4.17 -6.66 -15.61
CA LEU A 111 4.82 -7.61 -16.53
C LEU A 111 4.03 -8.91 -16.70
N ALA A 112 3.45 -9.43 -15.62
CA ALA A 112 2.60 -10.62 -15.67
C ALA A 112 1.29 -10.39 -16.45
N PHE A 113 0.77 -9.16 -16.48
CA PHE A 113 -0.38 -8.80 -17.33
C PHE A 113 -0.02 -8.73 -18.81
N TYR A 114 1.24 -8.43 -19.15
CA TYR A 114 1.74 -8.45 -20.52
C TYR A 114 1.96 -9.87 -21.08
N GLU A 115 1.92 -10.91 -20.25
CA GLU A 115 2.02 -12.29 -20.73
C GLU A 115 0.73 -12.77 -21.43
N ASP A 116 -0.39 -12.05 -21.27
CA ASP A 116 -1.65 -12.34 -21.96
C ASP A 116 -1.95 -11.26 -23.01
N ASP A 117 -1.73 -11.59 -24.29
CA ASP A 117 -1.93 -10.70 -25.44
C ASP A 117 -3.37 -10.17 -25.57
N ASN A 118 -4.35 -10.79 -24.90
CA ASN A 118 -5.76 -10.37 -24.96
C ASN A 118 -6.12 -9.33 -23.91
N LEU A 119 -5.24 -9.03 -22.96
CA LEU A 119 -5.55 -8.16 -21.82
C LEU A 119 -5.20 -6.70 -22.14
N LYS A 120 -6.22 -5.90 -22.43
CA LYS A 120 -6.08 -4.44 -22.48
C LYS A 120 -6.04 -3.90 -21.06
N LEU A 121 -4.89 -3.39 -20.63
CA LEU A 121 -4.73 -2.69 -19.35
C LEU A 121 -5.86 -1.69 -19.15
N ALA A 122 -6.68 -1.89 -18.12
CA ALA A 122 -7.76 -0.98 -17.80
C ALA A 122 -7.16 0.30 -17.20
N VAL A 123 -7.83 1.44 -17.39
CA VAL A 123 -7.47 2.71 -16.74
C VAL A 123 -7.41 2.54 -15.21
N GLY A 124 -8.23 1.65 -14.64
CA GLY A 124 -8.17 1.25 -13.24
C GLY A 124 -6.81 0.70 -12.83
N ASP A 125 -6.21 -0.21 -13.61
CA ASP A 125 -4.91 -0.83 -13.31
C ASP A 125 -3.77 0.20 -13.31
N TRP A 126 -3.83 1.19 -14.19
CA TRP A 126 -2.88 2.31 -14.20
C TRP A 126 -3.02 3.18 -12.94
N ILE A 127 -4.25 3.45 -12.50
CA ILE A 127 -4.52 4.19 -11.26
C ILE A 127 -3.98 3.40 -10.06
N LEU A 128 -4.25 2.10 -9.99
CA LEU A 128 -3.76 1.21 -8.94
C LEU A 128 -2.23 1.21 -8.88
N MET A 129 -1.57 1.11 -10.03
CA MET A 129 -0.11 1.07 -10.10
C MET A 129 0.53 2.40 -9.67
N ILE A 130 0.10 3.52 -10.27
CA ILE A 130 0.66 4.85 -9.95
C ILE A 130 0.46 5.15 -8.47
N TRP A 131 -0.73 4.85 -7.96
CA TRP A 131 -1.04 5.04 -6.55
C TRP A 131 -0.20 4.13 -5.65
N CYS A 132 -0.04 2.86 -6.00
CA CYS A 132 0.74 1.91 -5.21
C CYS A 132 2.23 2.30 -5.15
N ILE A 133 2.80 2.81 -6.25
CA ILE A 133 4.17 3.35 -6.27
C ILE A 133 4.25 4.59 -5.39
N PHE A 134 3.33 5.55 -5.57
CA PHE A 134 3.34 6.80 -4.81
C PHE A 134 3.17 6.56 -3.29
N ALA A 135 2.22 5.71 -2.90
CA ALA A 135 1.98 5.36 -1.50
C ALA A 135 3.17 4.64 -0.87
N SER A 136 3.82 3.73 -1.62
CA SER A 136 5.00 3.00 -1.13
C SER A 136 6.21 3.94 -1.00
N LEU A 137 6.40 4.88 -1.93
CA LEU A 137 7.43 5.91 -1.84
C LEU A 137 7.16 6.91 -0.71
N ALA A 138 5.91 7.30 -0.47
CA ALA A 138 5.55 8.21 0.61
C ALA A 138 5.89 7.63 2.00
N ILE A 139 5.67 6.32 2.19
CA ILE A 139 6.06 5.63 3.42
C ILE A 139 7.59 5.48 3.53
N GLN A 140 8.29 5.24 2.41
CA GLN A 140 9.75 5.19 2.37
C GLN A 140 10.42 6.54 2.67
N ALA A 141 9.91 7.64 2.09
CA ALA A 141 10.39 8.99 2.35
C ALA A 141 10.31 9.32 3.86
N ARG A 142 9.25 8.85 4.54
CA ARG A 142 9.11 9.01 5.98
C ARG A 142 10.11 8.17 6.79
N SER A 143 10.45 6.97 6.31
CA SER A 143 11.45 6.12 6.97
C SER A 143 12.89 6.63 6.77
N LEU A 144 13.18 7.28 5.63
CA LEU A 144 14.48 7.93 5.36
C LEU A 144 14.70 9.23 6.17
N THR A 145 13.64 9.92 6.57
CA THR A 145 13.72 11.10 7.47
C THR A 145 13.96 10.78 8.94
N PHE A 146 14.18 9.52 9.33
CA PHE A 146 14.84 9.21 10.60
C PHE A 146 16.35 9.16 10.33
N PRO A 147 17.10 10.25 10.55
CA PRO A 147 18.54 10.17 10.41
C PRO A 147 19.02 9.19 11.48
N SER A 148 19.84 8.24 11.05
CA SER A 148 20.89 7.67 11.87
C SER A 148 21.70 8.83 12.46
N ALA A 149 21.26 9.34 13.62
CA ALA A 149 22.18 9.98 14.55
C ALA A 149 22.97 8.82 15.15
N ASP A 150 24.25 8.83 14.82
CA ASP A 150 25.33 7.97 15.32
C ASP A 150 25.15 7.58 16.80
#